data_AF-A0A5M9GU53-F1
#
_entry.id   AF-A0A5M9GU53-F1
#
_cell.length_a   1.000
_cell.length_b   1.000
_cell.length_c   1.000
_cell.angle_alpha   90.00
_cell.angle_beta   90.00
_cell.angle_gamma   90.00
#
_symmetry.space_group_name_H-M   'P 1'
#
loop_
_entity.id
_entity.type
_entity.pdbx_description
1 polymer ?
#
loop_
_entity_poly.entity_id
_entity_poly.type
_entity_poly.pdbx_seq_one_letter_code
_entity_poly.pdbx_strand_id
1 'polypeptide(L)'
;MRWITRERPKIDRIACPWLIRRFVDLEAEFIYVPAELVLQQAELLSAIPFDMPGVEYTHYNDECTFDYILKRHRIKDPALDRIATIVRGADTDRPDFAPQAAGLEAIFSGLAYNIGSDAELLSLGMIIYDGLYSWATHLFKKKHVQDGPVEQLLLQVYRQYLKREKGRKMPEWAENLKEMIQDQMDTNMTLSLQQASQELEINPAYLSREFSRYFDNLSFGDYMRKLRIDKAKLLIETTVHSLTEIAYLTGFSDQSHFNRIFKKHTGQSPSSYKKSLKK
;
A
#
# COMPACT_ATOMS: atom_id res chain seq x y z
N MET A 1 30.71 -28.04 -12.12
CA MET A 1 30.38 -27.76 -13.54
C MET A 1 30.83 -26.36 -13.90
N ARG A 2 31.19 -26.10 -15.17
CA ARG A 2 31.53 -24.75 -15.63
C ARG A 2 30.31 -24.04 -16.19
N TRP A 3 30.16 -22.77 -15.84
CA TRP A 3 29.10 -21.89 -16.28
C TRP A 3 29.72 -20.64 -16.90
N ILE A 4 29.10 -20.12 -17.94
CA ILE A 4 29.65 -18.97 -18.68
C ILE A 4 28.58 -17.94 -19.03
N THR A 5 28.92 -16.67 -18.94
CA THR A 5 28.05 -15.57 -19.34
C THR A 5 28.87 -14.36 -19.77
N ARG A 6 28.20 -13.27 -20.16
CA ARG A 6 28.88 -12.04 -20.58
C ARG A 6 29.52 -11.31 -19.40
N GLU A 7 30.66 -10.69 -19.67
CA GLU A 7 31.38 -9.81 -18.75
C GLU A 7 30.56 -8.60 -18.32
N ARG A 8 31.02 -7.93 -17.24
CA ARG A 8 30.31 -6.84 -16.57
C ARG A 8 28.91 -7.29 -16.09
N PRO A 9 28.85 -8.29 -15.20
CA PRO A 9 27.58 -8.86 -14.79
C PRO A 9 26.74 -7.85 -14.03
N LYS A 10 25.44 -7.85 -14.34
CA LYS A 10 24.40 -7.18 -13.56
C LYS A 10 23.88 -8.14 -12.48
N ILE A 11 22.85 -7.71 -11.76
CA ILE A 11 22.29 -8.36 -10.57
C ILE A 11 21.98 -9.84 -10.83
N ASP A 12 21.24 -10.18 -11.90
CA ASP A 12 20.87 -11.59 -12.17
C ASP A 12 22.10 -12.48 -12.47
N ARG A 13 23.13 -11.94 -13.15
CA ARG A 13 24.40 -12.65 -13.44
C ARG A 13 25.33 -12.82 -12.25
N ILE A 14 24.99 -12.26 -11.11
CA ILE A 14 25.67 -12.48 -9.82
C ILE A 14 24.80 -13.36 -8.92
N ALA A 15 23.48 -13.14 -8.93
CA ALA A 15 22.49 -13.93 -8.20
C ALA A 15 22.50 -15.40 -8.62
N CYS A 16 22.50 -15.67 -9.93
CA CYS A 16 22.49 -17.03 -10.48
C CYS A 16 23.73 -17.85 -10.05
N PRO A 17 24.97 -17.34 -10.18
CA PRO A 17 26.14 -18.03 -9.65
C PRO A 17 26.06 -18.34 -8.15
N TRP A 18 25.55 -17.41 -7.34
CA TRP A 18 25.37 -17.64 -5.90
C TRP A 18 24.37 -18.77 -5.64
N LEU A 19 23.21 -18.74 -6.31
CA LEU A 19 22.19 -19.78 -6.19
C LEU A 19 22.74 -21.15 -6.59
N ILE A 20 23.44 -21.22 -7.72
CA ILE A 20 24.03 -22.47 -8.21
C ILE A 20 25.06 -23.00 -7.20
N ARG A 21 25.99 -22.16 -6.72
CA ARG A 21 27.00 -22.59 -5.75
C ARG A 21 26.43 -23.06 -4.43
N ARG A 22 25.29 -22.54 -3.99
CA ARG A 22 24.72 -22.88 -2.68
C ARG A 22 23.76 -24.05 -2.74
N PHE A 23 23.04 -24.23 -3.86
CA PHE A 23 21.89 -25.15 -3.91
C PHE A 23 21.92 -26.15 -5.07
N VAL A 24 22.83 -26.02 -6.03
CA VAL A 24 22.91 -26.90 -7.20
C VAL A 24 24.25 -27.65 -7.27
N ASP A 25 25.36 -26.93 -7.22
CA ASP A 25 26.72 -27.45 -7.40
C ASP A 25 27.74 -26.57 -6.67
N LEU A 26 28.26 -27.06 -5.54
CA LEU A 26 29.21 -26.34 -4.67
C LEU A 26 30.54 -26.02 -5.38
N GLU A 27 30.94 -26.86 -6.34
CA GLU A 27 32.20 -26.74 -7.08
C GLU A 27 31.99 -26.04 -8.44
N ALA A 28 30.87 -25.31 -8.60
CA ALA A 28 30.59 -24.58 -9.83
C ALA A 28 31.62 -23.45 -10.08
N GLU A 29 32.18 -23.45 -11.28
CA GLU A 29 33.08 -22.42 -11.79
C GLU A 29 32.32 -21.47 -12.72
N PHE A 30 32.57 -20.16 -12.61
CA PHE A 30 31.91 -19.14 -13.42
C PHE A 30 32.93 -18.36 -14.23
N ILE A 31 32.66 -18.25 -15.52
CA ILE A 31 33.52 -17.61 -16.50
C ILE A 31 32.75 -16.44 -17.11
N TYR A 32 33.42 -15.30 -17.19
CA TYR A 32 32.89 -14.08 -17.78
C TYR A 32 33.75 -13.72 -18.99
N VAL A 33 33.12 -13.49 -20.14
CA VAL A 33 33.80 -13.16 -21.41
C VAL A 33 33.02 -12.07 -22.17
N PRO A 34 33.63 -11.38 -23.15
CA PRO A 34 32.91 -10.51 -24.06
C PRO A 34 31.69 -11.20 -24.67
N ALA A 35 30.58 -10.46 -24.82
CA ALA A 35 29.27 -11.02 -25.15
C ALA A 35 29.27 -11.83 -26.46
N GLU A 36 30.04 -11.40 -27.44
CA GLU A 36 30.23 -12.04 -28.74
C GLU A 36 31.00 -13.36 -28.67
N LEU A 37 31.77 -13.60 -27.61
CA LEU A 37 32.59 -14.79 -27.43
C LEU A 37 31.90 -15.87 -26.58
N VAL A 38 30.78 -15.57 -25.92
CA VAL A 38 30.16 -16.48 -24.93
C VAL A 38 29.85 -17.85 -25.52
N LEU A 39 29.18 -17.92 -26.68
CA LEU A 39 28.79 -19.21 -27.28
C LEU A 39 30.00 -20.01 -27.77
N GLN A 40 30.98 -19.34 -28.38
CA GLN A 40 32.21 -19.98 -28.86
C GLN A 40 33.01 -20.57 -27.68
N GLN A 41 33.17 -19.80 -26.60
CA GLN A 41 33.90 -20.23 -25.41
C GLN A 41 33.13 -21.28 -24.60
N ALA A 42 31.80 -21.22 -24.60
CA ALA A 42 30.94 -22.24 -23.98
C ALA A 42 31.21 -23.62 -24.59
N GLU A 43 31.26 -23.72 -25.91
CA GLU A 43 31.56 -24.97 -26.61
C GLU A 43 32.99 -25.46 -26.31
N LEU A 44 33.98 -24.57 -26.44
CA LEU A 44 35.39 -24.89 -26.21
C LEU A 44 35.66 -25.40 -24.78
N LEU A 45 35.06 -24.75 -23.78
CA LEU A 45 35.28 -25.04 -22.37
C LEU A 45 34.31 -26.08 -21.81
N SER A 46 33.37 -26.56 -22.63
CA SER A 46 32.22 -27.38 -22.21
C SER A 46 31.47 -26.74 -21.03
N ALA A 47 31.26 -25.43 -21.10
CA ALA A 47 30.61 -24.62 -20.08
C ALA A 47 29.15 -24.36 -20.45
N ILE A 48 28.27 -24.30 -19.45
CA ILE A 48 26.83 -24.07 -19.62
C ILE A 48 26.59 -22.55 -19.72
N PRO A 49 26.12 -22.02 -20.86
CA PRO A 49 25.84 -20.60 -21.00
C PRO A 49 24.52 -20.23 -20.29
N PHE A 50 24.48 -19.06 -19.66
CA PHE A 50 23.29 -18.58 -18.94
C PHE A 50 23.09 -17.05 -19.03
N ASP A 51 21.88 -16.60 -18.72
CA ASP A 51 21.42 -15.21 -18.75
C ASP A 51 21.78 -14.46 -20.04
N MET A 52 21.40 -15.08 -21.16
CA MET A 52 21.51 -14.53 -22.51
C MET A 52 20.40 -15.07 -23.43
N PRO A 53 20.08 -14.39 -24.54
CA PRO A 53 19.08 -14.88 -25.49
C PRO A 53 19.50 -16.22 -26.12
N GLY A 54 18.55 -17.15 -26.23
CA GLY A 54 18.71 -18.39 -27.00
C GLY A 54 19.41 -19.55 -26.28
N VAL A 55 19.68 -19.45 -24.97
CA VAL A 55 20.24 -20.54 -24.16
C VAL A 55 19.21 -21.12 -23.20
N GLU A 56 19.47 -22.33 -22.67
CA GLU A 56 18.53 -23.02 -21.76
C GLU A 56 18.30 -22.25 -20.45
N TYR A 57 19.36 -21.69 -19.85
CA TYR A 57 19.26 -20.95 -18.59
C TYR A 57 19.11 -19.46 -18.89
N THR A 58 17.89 -19.02 -19.13
CA THR A 58 17.59 -17.62 -19.49
C THR A 58 16.29 -17.14 -18.84
N HIS A 59 15.92 -15.88 -19.07
CA HIS A 59 14.68 -15.29 -18.60
C HIS A 59 13.48 -15.77 -19.44
N TYR A 60 12.31 -15.93 -18.81
CA TYR A 60 11.07 -16.36 -19.47
C TYR A 60 9.88 -15.54 -18.99
N ASN A 61 9.14 -14.91 -19.90
CA ASN A 61 8.04 -14.00 -19.57
C ASN A 61 8.50 -12.90 -18.58
N ASP A 62 7.85 -12.81 -17.41
CA ASP A 62 8.17 -11.88 -16.32
C ASP A 62 9.14 -12.48 -15.26
N GLU A 63 9.78 -13.61 -15.57
CA GLU A 63 10.68 -14.32 -14.66
C GLU A 63 12.14 -14.24 -15.13
N CYS A 64 13.04 -14.01 -14.18
CA CYS A 64 14.47 -13.88 -14.45
C CYS A 64 15.17 -15.26 -14.49
N THR A 65 16.46 -15.28 -14.83
CA THR A 65 17.23 -16.54 -14.90
C THR A 65 17.28 -17.23 -13.53
N PHE A 66 17.29 -16.45 -12.44
CA PHE A 66 17.19 -16.97 -11.08
C PHE A 66 15.94 -17.80 -10.84
N ASP A 67 14.76 -17.31 -11.25
CA ASP A 67 13.49 -18.04 -11.13
C ASP A 67 13.53 -19.35 -11.93
N TYR A 68 14.10 -19.31 -13.13
CA TYR A 68 14.25 -20.48 -13.98
C TYR A 68 15.09 -21.57 -13.30
N ILE A 69 16.22 -21.22 -12.68
CA ILE A 69 17.09 -22.17 -11.97
C ILE A 69 16.33 -22.84 -10.82
N LEU A 70 15.57 -22.08 -10.02
CA LEU A 70 14.75 -22.64 -8.93
C LEU A 70 13.79 -23.71 -9.44
N LYS A 71 13.08 -23.42 -10.54
CA LYS A 71 12.13 -24.34 -11.16
C LYS A 71 12.81 -25.55 -11.78
N ARG A 72 13.87 -25.34 -12.55
CA ARG A 72 14.63 -26.38 -13.27
C ARG A 72 15.19 -27.42 -12.31
N HIS A 73 15.75 -26.98 -11.19
CA HIS A 73 16.35 -27.83 -10.17
C HIS A 73 15.37 -28.24 -9.06
N ARG A 74 14.09 -27.84 -9.14
CA ARG A 74 13.02 -28.16 -8.18
C ARG A 74 13.38 -27.75 -6.73
N ILE A 75 14.09 -26.64 -6.59
CA ILE A 75 14.47 -26.10 -5.28
C ILE A 75 13.24 -25.49 -4.63
N LYS A 76 12.90 -25.92 -3.41
CA LYS A 76 11.75 -25.42 -2.65
C LYS A 76 12.23 -24.82 -1.34
N ASP A 77 12.40 -23.50 -1.35
CA ASP A 77 12.79 -22.74 -0.17
C ASP A 77 12.06 -21.38 -0.18
N PRO A 78 11.18 -21.12 0.80
CA PRO A 78 10.47 -19.84 0.89
C PRO A 78 11.39 -18.62 0.97
N ALA A 79 12.60 -18.75 1.51
CA ALA A 79 13.57 -17.66 1.53
C ALA A 79 14.06 -17.34 0.11
N LEU A 80 14.30 -18.37 -0.72
CA LEU A 80 14.67 -18.18 -2.12
C LEU A 80 13.53 -17.59 -2.95
N ASP A 81 12.27 -17.92 -2.67
CA ASP A 81 11.12 -17.27 -3.33
C ASP A 81 11.08 -15.75 -3.06
N ARG A 82 11.44 -15.34 -1.84
CA ARG A 82 11.56 -13.91 -1.48
C ARG A 82 12.73 -13.26 -2.22
N ILE A 83 13.90 -13.91 -2.26
CA ILE A 83 15.05 -13.40 -2.99
C ILE A 83 14.75 -13.28 -4.47
N ALA A 84 14.10 -14.27 -5.09
CA ALA A 84 13.70 -14.23 -6.49
C ALA A 84 12.82 -13.01 -6.80
N THR A 85 11.91 -12.65 -5.90
CA THR A 85 11.09 -11.43 -6.03
C THR A 85 11.93 -10.15 -5.93
N ILE A 86 12.93 -10.11 -5.03
CA ILE A 86 13.85 -8.96 -4.89
C ILE A 86 14.75 -8.84 -6.13
N VAL A 87 15.32 -9.94 -6.60
CA VAL A 87 16.19 -9.99 -7.79
C VAL A 87 15.41 -9.54 -9.03
N ARG A 88 14.20 -10.04 -9.26
CA ARG A 88 13.33 -9.58 -10.35
C ARG A 88 13.10 -8.07 -10.31
N GLY A 89 12.73 -7.53 -9.14
CA GLY A 89 12.48 -6.10 -9.01
C GLY A 89 13.73 -5.24 -9.25
N ALA A 90 14.90 -5.74 -8.85
CA ALA A 90 16.16 -5.03 -8.99
C ALA A 90 16.73 -5.10 -10.42
N ASP A 91 16.53 -6.23 -11.13
CA ASP A 91 17.06 -6.44 -12.48
C ASP A 91 16.16 -5.81 -13.58
N THR A 92 14.86 -5.61 -13.30
CA THR A 92 13.87 -5.10 -14.28
C THR A 92 13.46 -3.63 -14.08
N ASP A 93 14.19 -2.85 -13.26
CA ASP A 93 13.83 -1.47 -12.89
C ASP A 93 12.40 -1.34 -12.32
N ARG A 94 11.92 -2.39 -11.65
CA ARG A 94 10.59 -2.50 -11.00
C ARG A 94 10.74 -2.61 -9.48
N PRO A 95 11.16 -1.53 -8.80
CA PRO A 95 11.39 -1.56 -7.36
C PRO A 95 10.10 -1.79 -6.55
N ASP A 96 8.94 -1.68 -7.19
CA ASP A 96 7.63 -1.97 -6.61
C ASP A 96 7.43 -3.46 -6.26
N PHE A 97 8.23 -4.38 -6.83
CA PHE A 97 8.10 -5.81 -6.55
C PHE A 97 8.54 -6.18 -5.14
N ALA A 98 9.55 -5.49 -4.60
CA ALA A 98 10.00 -5.67 -3.22
C ALA A 98 10.69 -4.40 -2.71
N PRO A 99 10.39 -3.92 -1.48
CA PRO A 99 11.05 -2.74 -0.90
C PRO A 99 12.59 -2.82 -0.89
N GLN A 100 13.15 -4.03 -0.86
CA GLN A 100 14.59 -4.28 -0.85
C GLN A 100 15.24 -4.16 -2.23
N ALA A 101 14.46 -4.21 -3.32
CA ALA A 101 14.99 -4.24 -4.69
C ALA A 101 15.82 -3.00 -5.02
N ALA A 102 15.31 -1.80 -4.73
CA ALA A 102 16.03 -0.55 -4.97
C ALA A 102 17.37 -0.47 -4.20
N GLY A 103 17.40 -1.00 -2.98
CA GLY A 103 18.64 -1.05 -2.19
C GLY A 103 19.66 -2.03 -2.78
N LEU A 104 19.19 -3.19 -3.25
CA LEU A 104 20.04 -4.19 -3.88
C LEU A 104 20.63 -3.67 -5.19
N GLU A 105 19.80 -3.01 -6.02
CA GLU A 105 20.23 -2.34 -7.26
C GLU A 105 21.30 -1.28 -6.96
N ALA A 106 21.04 -0.38 -6.02
CA ALA A 106 21.97 0.70 -5.69
C ALA A 106 23.34 0.16 -5.23
N ILE A 107 23.35 -0.92 -4.42
CA ILE A 107 24.59 -1.56 -3.97
C ILE A 107 25.35 -2.16 -5.15
N PHE A 108 24.70 -2.98 -5.98
CA PHE A 108 25.38 -3.66 -7.09
C PHE A 108 25.82 -2.70 -8.20
N SER A 109 25.03 -1.67 -8.51
CA SER A 109 25.42 -0.62 -9.45
C SER A 109 26.64 0.15 -8.96
N GLY A 110 26.71 0.49 -7.67
CA GLY A 110 27.88 1.11 -7.06
C GLY A 110 29.12 0.20 -7.06
N LEU A 111 28.95 -1.09 -6.76
CA LEU A 111 30.05 -2.07 -6.82
C LEU A 111 30.57 -2.26 -8.25
N ALA A 112 29.69 -2.42 -9.23
CA ALA A 112 30.06 -2.58 -10.63
C ALA A 112 30.76 -1.34 -11.20
N TYR A 113 30.44 -0.14 -10.71
CA TYR A 113 31.15 1.09 -11.05
C TYR A 113 32.59 1.10 -10.51
N ASN A 114 32.78 0.67 -9.26
CA ASN A 114 34.07 0.73 -8.57
C ASN A 114 35.01 -0.44 -8.92
N ILE A 115 34.45 -1.61 -9.28
CA ILE A 115 35.21 -2.85 -9.45
C ILE A 115 35.32 -3.19 -10.93
N GLY A 116 36.55 -3.28 -11.42
CA GLY A 116 36.85 -3.66 -12.81
C GLY A 116 36.85 -5.18 -13.04
N SER A 117 37.06 -5.99 -12.00
CA SER A 117 37.20 -7.45 -12.09
C SER A 117 35.88 -8.16 -11.80
N ASP A 118 35.38 -8.93 -12.77
CA ASP A 118 34.14 -9.69 -12.61
C ASP A 118 34.25 -10.78 -11.53
N ALA A 119 35.44 -11.36 -11.35
CA ALA A 119 35.68 -12.36 -10.30
C ALA A 119 35.61 -11.74 -8.89
N GLU A 120 36.15 -10.53 -8.72
CA GLU A 120 36.08 -9.79 -7.46
C GLU A 120 34.65 -9.35 -7.15
N LEU A 121 33.96 -8.82 -8.18
CA LEU A 121 32.55 -8.43 -8.07
C LEU A 121 31.67 -9.62 -7.70
N LEU A 122 31.90 -10.79 -8.31
CA LEU A 122 31.19 -12.02 -7.94
C LEU A 122 31.48 -12.43 -6.49
N SER A 123 32.74 -12.37 -6.05
CA SER A 123 33.11 -12.72 -4.67
C SER A 123 32.40 -11.84 -3.64
N LEU A 124 32.29 -10.53 -3.89
CA LEU A 124 31.54 -9.62 -3.01
C LEU A 124 30.04 -9.87 -3.11
N GLY A 125 29.53 -10.12 -4.31
CA GLY A 125 28.14 -10.51 -4.54
C GLY A 125 27.73 -11.74 -3.73
N MET A 126 28.58 -12.75 -3.66
CA MET A 126 28.35 -13.96 -2.86
C MET A 126 28.09 -13.63 -1.38
N ILE A 127 28.87 -12.72 -0.81
CA ILE A 127 28.73 -12.29 0.60
C ILE A 127 27.41 -11.54 0.79
N ILE A 128 27.07 -10.65 -0.14
CA ILE A 128 25.81 -9.88 -0.10
C ILE A 128 24.61 -10.82 -0.16
N TYR A 129 24.62 -11.79 -1.07
CA TYR A 129 23.52 -12.76 -1.19
C TYR A 129 23.46 -13.72 0.00
N ASP A 130 24.59 -14.12 0.61
CA ASP A 130 24.58 -14.89 1.87
C ASP A 130 23.91 -14.08 3.00
N GLY A 131 24.18 -12.78 3.08
CA GLY A 131 23.51 -11.86 4.01
C GLY A 131 22.02 -11.71 3.71
N LEU A 132 21.66 -11.53 2.44
CA LEU A 132 20.28 -11.41 1.99
C LEU A 132 19.48 -12.69 2.27
N TYR A 133 20.09 -13.86 2.07
CA TYR A 133 19.50 -15.15 2.38
C TYR A 133 19.30 -15.37 3.87
N SER A 134 20.29 -15.02 4.69
CA SER A 134 20.15 -15.04 6.15
C SER A 134 19.00 -14.14 6.61
N TRP A 135 18.88 -12.95 6.01
CA TRP A 135 17.75 -12.06 6.27
C TRP A 135 16.41 -12.66 5.82
N ALA A 136 16.33 -13.17 4.59
CA ALA A 136 15.11 -13.73 4.00
C ALA A 136 14.61 -14.97 4.77
N THR A 137 15.54 -15.71 5.39
CA THR A 137 15.24 -16.90 6.18
C THR A 137 14.81 -16.54 7.60
N HIS A 138 15.54 -15.65 8.27
CA HIS A 138 15.42 -15.47 9.72
C HIS A 138 14.87 -14.10 10.16
N LEU A 139 15.09 -13.05 9.36
CA LEU A 139 14.90 -11.66 9.80
C LEU A 139 13.83 -10.90 9.00
N PHE A 140 13.25 -11.49 7.95
CA PHE A 140 12.29 -10.78 7.08
C PHE A 140 11.02 -10.30 7.82
N LYS A 141 10.67 -10.94 8.95
CA LYS A 141 9.56 -10.52 9.83
C LYS A 141 9.98 -9.51 10.91
N LYS A 142 11.28 -9.27 11.08
CA LYS A 142 11.80 -8.34 12.07
C LYS A 142 11.43 -6.93 11.63
N LYS A 143 10.51 -6.30 12.36
CA LYS A 143 10.20 -4.89 12.17
C LYS A 143 11.45 -4.09 12.56
N HIS A 144 12.07 -3.41 11.60
CA HIS A 144 13.16 -2.46 11.85
C HIS A 144 12.70 -1.17 12.53
N VAL A 145 11.39 -0.99 12.63
CA VAL A 145 10.74 0.17 13.21
C VAL A 145 10.49 -0.14 14.69
N GLN A 146 11.39 0.31 15.56
CA GLN A 146 10.87 1.12 16.67
C GLN A 146 10.10 2.22 15.97
N ASP A 147 8.78 2.33 16.22
CA ASP A 147 7.96 3.44 15.71
C ASP A 147 8.83 4.70 15.71
N GLY A 148 9.00 5.33 14.55
CA GLY A 148 9.83 6.52 14.45
C GLY A 148 9.34 7.57 15.45
N PRO A 149 10.15 8.58 15.80
CA PRO A 149 9.73 9.60 16.76
C PRO A 149 8.36 10.22 16.40
N VAL A 150 8.07 10.32 15.10
CA VAL A 150 6.79 10.80 14.57
C VAL A 150 5.68 9.79 14.80
N GLU A 151 5.85 8.51 14.44
CA GLU A 151 4.84 7.47 14.67
C GLU A 151 4.55 7.29 16.16
N GLN A 152 5.57 7.34 17.03
CA GLN A 152 5.36 7.29 18.48
C GLN A 152 4.63 8.51 19.00
N LEU A 153 4.98 9.71 18.52
CA LEU A 153 4.27 10.93 18.88
C LEU A 153 2.81 10.85 18.41
N LEU A 154 2.57 10.34 17.20
CA LEU A 154 1.23 10.19 16.63
C LEU A 154 0.41 9.17 17.42
N LEU A 155 1.01 8.03 17.78
CA LEU A 155 0.40 7.04 18.66
C LEU A 155 0.17 7.59 20.07
N GLN A 156 1.07 8.41 20.60
CA GLN A 156 0.93 9.05 21.91
C GLN A 156 -0.22 10.06 21.90
N VAL A 157 -0.29 10.94 20.91
CA VAL A 157 -1.38 11.90 20.70
C VAL A 157 -2.70 11.14 20.53
N TYR A 158 -2.72 10.09 19.70
CA TYR A 158 -3.91 9.27 19.48
C TYR A 158 -4.37 8.57 20.77
N ARG A 159 -3.46 7.98 21.54
CA ARG A 159 -3.77 7.40 22.86
C ARG A 159 -4.26 8.43 23.86
N GLN A 160 -3.69 9.63 23.86
CA GLN A 160 -4.13 10.72 24.73
C GLN A 160 -5.54 11.22 24.37
N TYR A 161 -5.85 11.29 23.07
CA TYR A 161 -7.18 11.60 22.57
C TYR A 161 -8.19 10.52 22.97
N LEU A 162 -7.90 9.24 22.73
CA LEU A 162 -8.76 8.12 23.12
C LEU A 162 -8.97 8.03 24.64
N LYS A 163 -7.94 8.33 25.44
CA LYS A 163 -8.08 8.39 26.91
C LYS A 163 -8.97 9.56 27.37
N ARG A 164 -8.97 10.69 26.65
CA ARG A 164 -9.88 11.82 26.93
C ARG A 164 -11.33 11.48 26.62
N GLU A 165 -11.60 10.68 25.59
CA GLU A 165 -12.97 10.24 25.26
C GLU A 165 -13.50 9.13 26.16
N LYS A 166 -12.64 8.29 26.76
CA LYS A 166 -13.04 7.23 27.70
C LYS A 166 -13.68 7.70 29.03
N GLY A 167 -13.89 9.00 29.22
CA GLY A 167 -14.42 9.58 30.45
C GLY A 167 -15.95 9.67 30.56
N ARG A 168 -16.72 9.43 29.50
CA ARG A 168 -18.19 9.50 29.56
C ARG A 168 -18.82 8.33 28.82
N LYS A 169 -19.36 7.38 29.59
CA LYS A 169 -20.25 6.35 29.07
C LYS A 169 -21.43 7.06 28.40
N MET A 170 -21.71 6.74 27.13
CA MET A 170 -22.83 7.31 26.41
C MET A 170 -24.11 6.91 27.15
N PRO A 171 -25.00 7.85 27.51
CA PRO A 171 -26.28 7.51 28.09
C PRO A 171 -27.11 6.68 27.09
N GLU A 172 -27.96 5.80 27.61
CA GLU A 172 -28.85 4.96 26.80
C GLU A 172 -29.68 5.78 25.81
N TRP A 173 -30.19 6.94 26.24
CA TRP A 173 -30.93 7.82 25.33
C TRP A 173 -30.10 8.37 24.16
N ALA A 174 -28.80 8.56 24.35
CA ALA A 174 -27.91 9.06 23.32
C ALA A 174 -27.54 7.94 22.33
N GLU A 175 -27.47 6.69 22.79
CA GLU A 175 -27.37 5.49 21.94
C GLU A 175 -28.63 5.34 21.09
N ASN A 176 -29.81 5.35 21.72
CA ASN A 176 -31.09 5.25 21.01
C ASN A 176 -31.30 6.42 20.03
N LEU A 177 -30.91 7.64 20.40
CA LEU A 177 -30.98 8.79 19.50
C LEU A 177 -30.08 8.60 18.27
N LYS A 178 -28.91 8.01 18.44
CA LYS A 178 -27.98 7.75 17.33
C LYS A 178 -28.58 6.74 16.35
N GLU A 179 -29.20 5.67 16.85
CA GLU A 179 -29.93 4.71 16.03
C GLU A 179 -31.08 5.38 15.29
N MET A 180 -31.91 6.19 15.98
CA MET A 180 -32.97 6.96 15.34
C MET A 180 -32.46 7.89 14.24
N ILE A 181 -31.33 8.56 14.44
CA ILE A 181 -30.73 9.44 13.43
C ILE A 181 -30.26 8.61 12.24
N GLN A 182 -29.67 7.43 12.46
CA GLN A 182 -29.22 6.52 11.41
C GLN A 182 -30.39 6.02 10.56
N ASP A 183 -31.49 5.56 11.16
CA ASP A 183 -32.70 5.13 10.44
C ASP A 183 -33.30 6.25 9.57
N GLN A 184 -33.18 7.50 10.04
CA GLN A 184 -33.63 8.68 9.30
C GLN A 184 -32.73 9.04 8.11
N MET A 185 -31.49 8.52 8.06
CA MET A 185 -30.62 8.70 6.90
C MET A 185 -31.12 7.92 5.68
N ASP A 186 -31.86 6.83 5.87
CA ASP A 186 -32.38 5.99 4.78
C ASP A 186 -33.75 6.42 4.25
N THR A 187 -34.46 7.26 5.02
CA THR A 187 -35.72 7.86 4.62
C THR A 187 -35.49 9.30 4.14
N ASN A 188 -35.93 10.30 4.90
CA ASN A 188 -36.12 11.67 4.40
C ASN A 188 -35.38 12.72 5.26
N MET A 189 -34.61 12.31 6.29
CA MET A 189 -33.86 13.18 7.20
C MET A 189 -34.66 14.33 7.84
N THR A 190 -35.97 14.15 8.04
CA THR A 190 -36.87 15.18 8.56
C THR A 190 -36.96 15.22 10.09
N LEU A 191 -36.21 14.38 10.80
CA LEU A 191 -36.23 14.28 12.26
C LEU A 191 -36.00 15.65 12.92
N SER A 192 -36.98 16.07 13.71
CA SER A 192 -36.92 17.26 14.56
C SER A 192 -36.55 16.90 16.00
N LEU A 193 -36.07 17.91 16.75
CA LEU A 193 -35.76 17.75 18.17
C LEU A 193 -36.99 17.32 18.97
N GLN A 194 -38.18 17.85 18.64
CA GLN A 194 -39.44 17.51 19.29
C GLN A 194 -39.84 16.05 19.07
N GLN A 195 -39.69 15.55 17.84
CA GLN A 195 -39.96 14.12 17.54
C GLN A 195 -38.98 13.21 18.27
N ALA A 196 -37.68 13.54 18.23
CA ALA A 196 -36.65 12.79 18.96
C ALA A 196 -36.93 12.76 20.47
N SER A 197 -37.33 13.90 21.03
CA SER A 197 -37.70 14.05 22.44
C SER A 197 -38.93 13.19 22.82
N GLN A 198 -39.94 13.13 21.95
CA GLN A 198 -41.15 12.35 22.20
C GLN A 198 -40.88 10.84 22.16
N GLU A 199 -40.13 10.37 21.16
CA GLU A 199 -39.82 8.94 20.99
C GLU A 199 -38.90 8.41 22.11
N LEU A 200 -37.96 9.25 22.56
CA LEU A 200 -37.03 8.90 23.63
C LEU A 200 -37.61 9.14 25.04
N GLU A 201 -38.84 9.65 25.13
CA GLU A 201 -39.50 10.03 26.40
C GLU A 201 -38.68 11.01 27.26
N ILE A 202 -37.98 11.95 26.62
CA ILE A 202 -37.06 12.90 27.29
C ILE A 202 -37.52 14.34 27.06
N ASN A 203 -37.35 15.20 28.07
CA ASN A 203 -37.68 16.61 27.95
C ASN A 203 -36.86 17.31 26.81
N PRO A 204 -37.50 18.07 25.89
CA PRO A 204 -36.81 18.71 24.77
C PRO A 204 -35.68 19.67 25.19
N ALA A 205 -35.86 20.39 26.31
CA ALA A 205 -34.86 21.33 26.82
C ALA A 205 -33.70 20.61 27.51
N TYR A 206 -33.91 19.41 28.06
CA TYR A 206 -32.81 18.54 28.50
C TYR A 206 -32.04 18.01 27.30
N LEU A 207 -32.74 17.44 26.32
CA LEU A 207 -32.14 16.91 25.10
C LEU A 207 -31.29 17.97 24.39
N SER A 208 -31.82 19.17 24.16
CA SER A 208 -31.07 20.25 23.51
C SER A 208 -29.80 20.67 24.26
N ARG A 209 -29.80 20.62 25.60
CA ARG A 209 -28.65 21.03 26.42
C ARG A 209 -27.57 19.94 26.47
N GLU A 210 -27.99 18.68 26.55
CA GLU A 210 -27.07 17.56 26.66
C GLU A 210 -26.57 17.05 25.31
N PHE A 211 -27.30 17.28 24.22
CA PHE A 211 -26.95 16.78 22.89
C PHE A 211 -25.52 17.12 22.46
N SER A 212 -25.10 18.38 22.57
CA SER A 212 -23.75 18.79 22.14
C SER A 212 -22.63 18.05 22.88
N ARG A 213 -22.88 17.59 24.11
CA ARG A 213 -21.89 16.83 24.88
C ARG A 213 -21.54 15.47 24.28
N TYR A 214 -22.41 14.92 23.44
CA TYR A 214 -22.25 13.58 22.85
C TYR A 214 -22.17 13.59 21.32
N PHE A 215 -22.56 14.68 20.66
CA PHE A 215 -22.65 14.77 19.19
C PHE A 215 -21.83 15.95 18.64
N ASP A 216 -20.53 15.74 18.42
CA ASP A 216 -19.59 16.66 17.78
C ASP A 216 -19.48 18.08 18.38
N ASN A 217 -19.96 18.28 19.61
CA ASN A 217 -20.09 19.62 20.21
C ASN A 217 -20.98 20.57 19.37
N LEU A 218 -21.92 20.00 18.61
CA LEU A 218 -22.86 20.72 17.75
C LEU A 218 -24.25 20.78 18.40
N SER A 219 -25.04 21.79 18.04
CA SER A 219 -26.49 21.75 18.33
C SER A 219 -27.17 20.66 17.51
N PHE A 220 -28.32 20.15 17.97
CA PHE A 220 -29.10 19.15 17.22
C PHE A 220 -29.35 19.59 15.77
N GLY A 221 -29.76 20.84 15.56
CA GLY A 221 -30.02 21.37 14.22
C GLY A 221 -28.76 21.53 13.37
N ASP A 222 -27.61 21.90 13.97
CA ASP A 222 -26.33 21.94 13.26
C ASP A 222 -25.86 20.56 12.84
N TYR A 223 -26.01 19.58 13.74
CA TYR A 223 -25.66 18.18 13.50
C TYR A 223 -26.51 17.59 12.37
N MET A 224 -27.83 17.76 12.42
CA MET A 224 -28.72 17.32 11.35
C MET A 224 -28.37 17.99 10.02
N ARG A 225 -28.10 19.31 10.00
CA ARG A 225 -27.66 19.99 8.77
C ARG A 225 -26.35 19.44 8.23
N LYS A 226 -25.37 19.16 9.09
CA LYS A 226 -24.09 18.54 8.69
C LYS A 226 -24.35 17.20 8.00
N LEU A 227 -25.11 16.31 8.63
CA LEU A 227 -25.45 15.00 8.06
C LEU A 227 -26.20 15.12 6.72
N ARG A 228 -27.14 16.07 6.61
CA ARG A 228 -27.87 16.33 5.35
C ARG A 228 -26.93 16.75 4.23
N ILE A 229 -25.95 17.61 4.52
CA ILE A 229 -24.94 18.02 3.54
C ILE A 229 -24.01 16.87 3.16
N ASP A 230 -23.61 16.02 4.10
CA ASP A 230 -22.75 14.88 3.80
C ASP A 230 -23.49 13.83 2.95
N LYS A 231 -24.78 13.56 3.22
CA LYS A 231 -25.64 12.77 2.33
C LYS A 231 -25.80 13.45 0.95
N ALA A 232 -25.95 14.77 0.91
CA ALA A 232 -26.07 15.50 -0.35
C ALA A 232 -24.82 15.37 -1.23
N LYS A 233 -23.61 15.42 -0.64
CA LYS A 233 -22.35 15.19 -1.39
C LYS A 233 -22.34 13.80 -2.01
N LEU A 234 -22.67 12.77 -1.21
CA LEU A 234 -22.76 11.40 -1.69
C LEU A 234 -23.75 11.27 -2.85
N LEU A 235 -24.95 11.85 -2.74
CA LEU A 235 -25.94 11.82 -3.82
C LEU A 235 -25.48 12.58 -5.07
N ILE A 236 -24.78 13.71 -4.91
CA ILE A 236 -24.21 14.46 -6.05
C ILE A 236 -23.15 13.63 -6.78
N GLU A 237 -22.37 12.83 -6.05
CA GLU A 237 -21.30 11.98 -6.58
C GLU A 237 -21.82 10.68 -7.22
N THR A 238 -22.86 10.08 -6.64
CA THR A 238 -23.28 8.71 -6.98
C THR A 238 -24.52 8.63 -7.84
N THR A 239 -25.27 9.73 -8.02
CA THR A 239 -26.57 9.71 -8.69
C THR A 239 -26.71 10.79 -9.77
N VAL A 240 -27.73 10.63 -10.63
CA VAL A 240 -28.09 11.61 -11.67
C VAL A 240 -29.11 12.65 -11.18
N HIS A 241 -29.50 12.62 -9.90
CA HIS A 241 -30.52 13.50 -9.36
C HIS A 241 -30.23 14.99 -9.60
N SER A 242 -31.30 15.75 -9.82
CA SER A 242 -31.23 17.20 -9.91
C SER A 242 -30.92 17.80 -8.54
N LEU A 243 -30.34 19.00 -8.50
CA LEU A 243 -30.03 19.66 -7.22
C LEU A 243 -31.29 19.95 -6.41
N THR A 244 -32.44 20.12 -7.09
CA THR A 244 -33.74 20.28 -6.46
C THR A 244 -34.20 18.97 -5.81
N GLU A 245 -34.07 17.84 -6.50
CA GLU A 245 -34.37 16.50 -5.94
C GLU A 245 -33.46 16.19 -4.75
N ILE A 246 -32.16 16.44 -4.87
CA ILE A 246 -31.19 16.19 -3.78
C ILE A 246 -31.54 17.04 -2.55
N ALA A 247 -31.98 18.28 -2.72
CA ALA A 247 -32.43 19.11 -1.61
C ALA A 247 -33.61 18.45 -0.86
N TYR A 248 -34.61 17.93 -1.58
CA TYR A 248 -35.75 17.25 -0.96
C TYR A 248 -35.38 15.89 -0.34
N LEU A 249 -34.57 15.07 -1.03
CA LEU A 249 -34.10 13.75 -0.55
C LEU A 249 -33.22 13.85 0.71
N THR A 250 -32.62 15.01 0.93
CA THR A 250 -31.81 15.30 2.12
C THR A 250 -32.57 16.14 3.15
N GLY A 251 -33.90 16.27 3.02
CA GLY A 251 -34.75 16.86 4.06
C GLY A 251 -34.72 18.40 4.13
N PHE A 252 -34.30 19.09 3.07
CA PHE A 252 -34.49 20.54 2.94
C PHE A 252 -35.87 20.86 2.36
N SER A 253 -36.48 21.94 2.86
CA SER A 253 -37.77 22.46 2.40
C SER A 253 -37.73 23.02 0.98
N ASP A 254 -36.56 23.55 0.58
CA ASP A 254 -36.38 24.22 -0.69
C ASP A 254 -34.88 24.26 -1.07
N GLN A 255 -34.64 24.41 -2.37
CA GLN A 255 -33.30 24.41 -2.94
C GLN A 255 -32.48 25.65 -2.54
N SER A 256 -33.12 26.79 -2.30
CA SER A 256 -32.43 28.03 -1.92
C SER A 256 -31.78 27.90 -0.54
N HIS A 257 -32.52 27.32 0.41
CA HIS A 257 -32.02 27.00 1.73
C HIS A 257 -30.89 25.97 1.67
N PHE A 258 -31.08 24.89 0.89
CA PHE A 258 -30.04 23.88 0.65
C PHE A 258 -28.74 24.51 0.13
N ASN A 259 -28.82 25.32 -0.93
CA ASN A 259 -27.64 25.96 -1.53
C ASN A 259 -26.86 26.81 -0.53
N ARG A 260 -27.56 27.58 0.31
CA ARG A 260 -26.95 28.43 1.34
C ARG A 260 -26.21 27.59 2.40
N ILE A 261 -26.84 26.52 2.89
CA ILE A 261 -26.24 25.65 3.92
C ILE A 261 -25.10 24.85 3.32
N PHE A 262 -25.24 24.30 2.12
CA PHE A 262 -24.18 23.56 1.44
C PHE A 262 -22.95 24.44 1.22
N LYS A 263 -23.12 25.68 0.75
CA LYS A 263 -22.00 26.63 0.60
C LYS A 263 -21.36 26.98 1.93
N LYS A 264 -22.15 27.17 2.99
CA LYS A 264 -21.62 27.42 4.32
C LYS A 264 -20.76 26.27 4.84
N HIS A 265 -21.15 25.01 4.58
CA HIS A 265 -20.45 23.82 5.05
C HIS A 265 -19.27 23.39 4.17
N THR A 266 -19.33 23.64 2.85
CA THR A 266 -18.33 23.13 1.89
C THR A 266 -17.44 24.20 1.27
N GLY A 267 -17.74 25.49 1.49
CA GLY A 267 -17.06 26.62 0.86
C GLY A 267 -17.52 26.91 -0.57
N GLN A 268 -18.24 26.00 -1.24
CA GLN A 268 -18.69 26.15 -2.62
C GLN A 268 -20.18 25.79 -2.81
N SER A 269 -20.81 26.28 -3.89
CA SER A 269 -22.20 25.93 -4.17
C SER A 269 -22.34 24.48 -4.66
N PRO A 270 -23.50 23.83 -4.47
CA PRO A 270 -23.74 22.47 -4.97
C PRO A 270 -23.47 22.32 -6.47
N SER A 271 -23.85 23.32 -7.26
CA SER A 271 -23.59 23.34 -8.71
C SER A 271 -22.09 23.39 -9.04
N SER A 272 -21.32 24.16 -8.26
CA SER A 272 -19.85 24.22 -8.42
C SER A 272 -19.21 22.89 -8.02
N TYR A 273 -19.65 22.31 -6.90
CA TYR A 273 -19.22 21.01 -6.41
C TYR A 273 -19.50 19.89 -7.44
N LYS A 274 -20.71 19.85 -8.02
CA LYS A 274 -21.06 18.88 -9.07
C LYS A 274 -20.21 19.03 -10.33
N LYS A 275 -19.79 20.25 -10.67
CA LYS A 275 -18.92 20.50 -11.84
C LYS A 275 -17.47 20.08 -11.58
N SER A 276 -16.94 20.27 -10.37
CA SER A 276 -15.56 19.88 -10.05
C SER A 276 -15.33 18.37 -10.12
N LEU A 277 -16.39 17.57 -9.98
CA LEU A 277 -16.34 16.10 -10.07
C LEU A 277 -16.42 15.56 -11.50
N LYS A 278 -16.77 16.41 -12.49
CA LYS A 278 -16.89 16.03 -13.91
C LYS A 278 -15.63 16.32 -14.73
N LYS A 279 -14.51 16.61 -14.07
CA LYS A 279 -13.18 16.69 -14.67
C LYS A 279 -12.47 15.36 -14.46
#